data_AF-A0A2T3AF39-F1
#
_entry.id   AF-A0A2T3AF39-F1
#
_cell.length_a   1.000
_cell.length_b   1.000
_cell.length_c   1.000
_cell.angle_alpha   90.00
_cell.angle_beta   90.00
_cell.angle_gamma   90.00
#
_symmetry.space_group_name_H-M   'P 1'
#
loop_
_entity.id
_entity.type
_entity.pdbx_description
1 polymer ?
#
loop_
_entity_poly.entity_id
_entity_poly.type
_entity_poly.pdbx_seq_one_letter_code
_entity_poly.pdbx_strand_id
1 'polypeptide(L)'
;MENIERSSQKGRKGALSEEVRANALRVRQTGACFCCHIRKVKCDEQRPCKNCVKVCTQVPELVCWKFADFSEILFPGMMRNHFQREETARFIEQNISSFTINGIETPCRITLSSSERFATKLVLMAKFFTTKDAASDINTHWYHFIGYQGIEMAKLKAAPVGLDIPDGAAGASQRSELRRKIETYAESLAMEPDYARQVTTAIRKTLVPFKILNIVRQYGIKSGASIVRRALTILGMHYVMTRQLLITQQSIAGLQHINTTTPNGPFMTSRLLNRQIKMVLDDIMQQEINTIFDDFTKRLKGKNRKQWAPCFAAFLVLCLLMEAIETAADTFAIAGCEIELRSGRPPNFMRKQALELNEEIENMPFKQFAIQFHNIFQTHQRESAAKTFNPLFGDGLEEFAKDDPAAWELVSSLRNLIDMEWSELDWLTCDPILPNIEAHPYPANVEEHYVGRLSAKFLLSFERSSYIFASA
;
A
#
# COMPACT_ATOMS: atom_id res chain seq x y z
N MET A 1 0.34 -56.72 -36.91
CA MET A 1 -0.65 -56.06 -36.03
C MET A 1 -0.03 -56.02 -34.64
N GLU A 2 0.69 -54.94 -34.35
CA GLU A 2 1.27 -54.67 -33.03
C GLU A 2 0.20 -54.03 -32.15
N ASN A 3 -0.06 -54.66 -31.00
CA ASN A 3 -0.94 -54.13 -29.96
C ASN A 3 -0.23 -52.98 -29.24
N ILE A 4 -0.66 -51.76 -29.49
CA ILE A 4 -0.28 -50.58 -28.71
C ILE A 4 -1.08 -50.62 -27.40
N GLU A 5 -0.46 -51.08 -26.32
CA GLU A 5 -1.00 -50.93 -24.97
C GLU A 5 -1.01 -49.44 -24.60
N ARG A 6 -2.22 -48.89 -24.49
CA ARG A 6 -2.48 -47.57 -23.93
C ARG A 6 -2.01 -47.53 -22.47
N SER A 7 -1.11 -46.60 -22.16
CA SER A 7 -0.71 -46.30 -20.78
C SER A 7 -1.91 -45.82 -19.96
N SER A 8 -2.48 -46.73 -19.15
CA SER A 8 -3.56 -46.39 -18.23
C SER A 8 -3.07 -45.37 -17.20
N GLN A 9 -3.81 -44.28 -17.03
CA GLN A 9 -3.63 -43.33 -15.92
C GLN A 9 -3.63 -44.10 -14.59
N LYS A 10 -2.47 -44.17 -13.93
CA LYS A 10 -2.34 -44.76 -12.59
C LYS A 10 -3.09 -43.88 -11.58
N GLY A 11 -4.36 -44.17 -11.36
CA GLY A 11 -5.11 -43.74 -10.18
C GLY A 11 -4.43 -44.23 -8.90
N ARG A 12 -4.54 -43.45 -7.82
CA ARG A 12 -3.85 -43.73 -6.56
C ARG A 12 -4.44 -44.96 -5.87
N LYS A 13 -3.63 -46.01 -5.65
CA LYS A 13 -4.01 -47.20 -4.87
C LYS A 13 -3.80 -46.93 -3.38
N GLY A 14 -4.87 -46.98 -2.58
CA GLY A 14 -4.83 -46.96 -1.11
C GLY A 14 -5.00 -45.59 -0.44
N ALA A 15 -5.35 -45.63 0.86
CA ALA A 15 -5.48 -44.45 1.71
C ALA A 15 -4.14 -43.72 1.88
N LEU A 16 -4.20 -42.41 2.16
CA LEU A 16 -3.01 -41.64 2.52
C LEU A 16 -2.42 -42.20 3.82
N SER A 17 -1.09 -42.26 3.91
CA SER A 17 -0.44 -42.44 5.22
C SER A 17 -0.86 -41.32 6.17
N GLU A 18 -0.86 -41.59 7.46
CA GLU A 18 -1.28 -40.64 8.49
C GLU A 18 -0.49 -39.33 8.41
N GLU A 19 0.83 -39.42 8.21
CA GLU A 19 1.71 -38.26 8.01
C GLU A 19 1.32 -37.44 6.76
N VAL A 20 1.05 -38.09 5.62
CA VAL A 20 0.65 -37.40 4.39
C VAL A 20 -0.76 -36.79 4.54
N ARG A 21 -1.65 -37.42 5.31
CA ARG A 21 -2.97 -36.89 5.63
C ARG A 21 -2.87 -35.66 6.53
N ALA A 22 -2.05 -35.71 7.58
CA ALA A 22 -1.81 -34.60 8.50
C ALA A 22 -1.19 -33.39 7.76
N ASN A 23 -0.17 -33.63 6.93
CA ASN A 23 0.45 -32.57 6.13
C ASN A 23 -0.53 -31.97 5.11
N ALA A 24 -1.30 -32.81 4.41
CA ALA A 24 -2.34 -32.32 3.49
C ALA A 24 -3.42 -31.52 4.21
N LEU A 25 -3.77 -31.87 5.45
CA LEU A 25 -4.70 -31.09 6.29
C LEU A 25 -4.09 -29.74 6.66
N ARG A 26 -2.84 -29.70 7.13
CA ARG A 26 -2.15 -28.43 7.47
C ARG A 26 -1.99 -27.50 6.26
N VAL A 27 -1.69 -28.04 5.08
CA VAL A 27 -1.64 -27.25 3.83
C VAL A 27 -3.03 -26.76 3.40
N ARG A 28 -4.10 -27.52 3.66
CA ARG A 28 -5.48 -27.04 3.42
C ARG A 28 -5.89 -25.92 4.37
N GLN A 29 -5.45 -25.97 5.62
CA GLN A 29 -5.72 -24.93 6.62
C GLN A 29 -4.93 -23.65 6.35
N THR A 30 -3.63 -23.79 6.06
CA THR A 30 -2.71 -22.65 5.93
C THR A 30 -2.53 -22.17 4.50
N GLY A 31 -2.95 -22.94 3.49
CA GLY A 31 -2.71 -22.69 2.07
C GLY A 31 -1.35 -23.18 1.56
N ALA A 32 -1.26 -23.45 0.25
CA ALA A 32 0.01 -23.72 -0.44
C ALA A 32 0.83 -22.43 -0.62
N CYS A 33 2.15 -22.52 -0.77
CA CYS A 33 2.94 -21.36 -1.22
C CYS A 33 2.57 -20.99 -2.67
N PHE A 34 2.75 -19.72 -3.02
CA PHE A 34 2.40 -19.20 -4.34
C PHE A 34 3.14 -19.95 -5.47
N CYS A 35 4.44 -20.21 -5.27
CA CYS A 35 5.29 -20.96 -6.20
C CYS A 35 4.73 -22.37 -6.50
N CYS A 36 4.32 -23.13 -5.48
CA CYS A 36 3.72 -24.45 -5.67
C CYS A 36 2.31 -24.35 -6.27
N HIS A 37 1.54 -23.33 -5.87
CA HIS A 37 0.19 -23.11 -6.35
C HIS A 37 0.15 -22.88 -7.86
N ILE A 38 1.00 -21.98 -8.37
CA ILE A 38 1.08 -21.65 -9.80
C ILE A 38 1.62 -22.82 -10.63
N ARG A 39 2.57 -23.59 -10.09
CA ARG A 39 3.14 -24.78 -10.75
C ARG A 39 2.23 -26.02 -10.68
N LYS A 40 1.12 -25.94 -9.93
CA LYS A 40 0.19 -27.07 -9.70
C LYS A 40 0.89 -28.31 -9.12
N VAL A 41 1.90 -28.12 -8.27
CA VAL A 41 2.62 -29.19 -7.57
C VAL A 41 2.18 -29.27 -6.11
N LYS A 42 2.41 -30.41 -5.45
CA LYS A 42 2.09 -30.57 -4.02
C LYS A 42 2.95 -29.62 -3.17
N CYS A 43 2.32 -28.82 -2.32
CA CYS A 43 3.03 -28.10 -1.27
C CYS A 43 3.07 -28.96 -0.01
N ASP A 44 4.01 -28.68 0.87
CA ASP A 44 4.04 -29.19 2.24
C ASP A 44 4.04 -28.02 3.23
N GLU A 45 3.89 -28.36 4.50
CA GLU A 45 3.88 -27.42 5.64
C GLU A 45 5.22 -26.75 5.96
N GLN A 46 6.35 -27.23 5.41
CA GLN A 46 7.64 -26.62 5.68
C GLN A 46 7.76 -25.26 4.96
N ARG A 47 8.58 -24.39 5.53
CA ARG A 47 8.87 -23.05 5.00
C ARG A 47 10.39 -22.80 5.08
N PRO A 48 11.12 -22.82 3.94
CA PRO A 48 10.66 -23.15 2.58
C PRO A 48 10.17 -24.60 2.43
N CYS A 49 9.21 -24.86 1.53
CA CYS A 49 8.70 -26.22 1.31
C CYS A 49 9.68 -27.06 0.47
N LYS A 50 9.60 -28.40 0.56
CA LYS A 50 10.56 -29.32 -0.11
C LYS A 50 10.61 -29.12 -1.63
N ASN A 51 9.48 -28.77 -2.24
CA ASN A 51 9.44 -28.48 -3.68
C ASN A 51 10.05 -27.13 -4.04
N CYS A 52 9.93 -26.11 -3.19
CA CYS A 52 10.57 -24.83 -3.42
C CYS A 52 12.08 -24.92 -3.22
N VAL A 53 12.58 -25.69 -2.24
CA VAL A 53 14.02 -25.93 -2.08
C VAL A 53 14.67 -26.43 -3.38
N LYS A 54 14.00 -27.34 -4.09
CA LYS A 54 14.46 -27.84 -5.41
C LYS A 54 14.35 -26.82 -6.54
N VAL A 55 13.49 -25.81 -6.41
CA VAL A 55 13.38 -24.74 -7.41
C VAL A 55 14.44 -23.68 -7.18
N CYS A 56 14.70 -23.33 -5.92
CA CYS A 56 15.73 -22.37 -5.55
C CYS A 56 17.11 -22.81 -6.07
N THR A 57 17.37 -24.11 -6.21
CA THR A 57 18.62 -24.58 -6.85
C THR A 57 18.71 -24.28 -8.35
N GLN A 58 17.58 -24.05 -9.03
CA GLN A 58 17.52 -23.73 -10.46
C GLN A 58 17.30 -22.23 -10.73
N VAL A 59 16.58 -21.56 -9.83
CA VAL A 59 16.28 -20.12 -9.87
C VAL A 59 16.47 -19.59 -8.45
N PRO A 60 17.71 -19.24 -8.05
CA PRO A 60 18.04 -18.82 -6.68
C PRO A 60 17.22 -17.64 -6.16
N GLU A 61 16.78 -16.77 -7.05
CA GLU A 61 16.04 -15.55 -6.74
C GLU A 61 14.59 -15.84 -6.32
N LEU A 62 14.06 -17.03 -6.62
CA LEU A 62 12.70 -17.39 -6.29
C LEU A 62 12.62 -18.05 -4.91
N VAL A 63 11.95 -17.40 -3.96
CA VAL A 63 11.77 -17.97 -2.61
C VAL A 63 10.40 -18.62 -2.42
N CYS A 64 10.26 -19.41 -1.34
CA CYS A 64 8.99 -20.01 -0.97
C CYS A 64 8.14 -19.02 -0.14
N TRP A 65 7.16 -18.39 -0.77
CA TRP A 65 6.33 -17.37 -0.09
C TRP A 65 4.82 -17.60 -0.26
N LYS A 66 4.05 -16.99 0.63
CA LYS A 66 2.61 -16.74 0.59
C LYS A 66 2.40 -15.23 0.65
N PHE A 67 1.27 -14.77 0.13
CA PHE A 67 0.92 -13.36 0.25
C PHE A 67 0.82 -12.87 1.70
N ALA A 68 0.40 -13.73 2.63
CA ALA A 68 0.41 -13.42 4.07
C ALA A 68 1.82 -13.12 4.60
N ASP A 69 2.88 -13.65 3.97
CA ASP A 69 4.26 -13.39 4.35
C ASP A 69 4.67 -11.93 4.00
N PHE A 70 3.90 -11.24 3.15
CA PHE A 70 4.13 -9.84 2.81
C PHE A 70 3.36 -8.87 3.70
N SER A 71 2.37 -9.34 4.46
CA SER A 71 1.52 -8.48 5.28
C SER A 71 2.35 -7.75 6.34
N GLU A 72 3.25 -8.43 7.06
CA GLU A 72 4.07 -7.78 8.09
C GLU A 72 5.08 -6.76 7.51
N ILE A 73 5.56 -7.01 6.28
CA ILE A 73 6.49 -6.13 5.56
C ILE A 73 5.76 -4.86 5.07
N LEU A 74 4.58 -5.01 4.47
CA LEU A 74 3.80 -3.88 3.95
C LEU A 74 3.06 -3.10 5.07
N PHE A 75 2.95 -3.69 6.26
CA PHE A 75 2.21 -3.16 7.40
C PHE A 75 3.09 -3.15 8.67
N PRO A 76 4.23 -2.44 8.67
CA PRO A 76 5.22 -2.53 9.73
C PRO A 76 4.69 -1.98 11.06
N GLY A 77 4.92 -2.72 12.14
CA GLY A 77 4.47 -2.35 13.49
C GLY A 77 4.95 -0.98 13.95
N MET A 78 6.17 -0.57 13.57
CA MET A 78 6.73 0.73 13.97
C MET A 78 5.84 1.92 13.57
N MET A 79 5.18 1.83 12.40
CA MET A 79 4.30 2.89 11.91
C MET A 79 2.85 2.73 12.38
N ARG A 80 2.44 1.53 12.82
CA ARG A 80 1.02 1.17 12.95
C ARG A 80 0.59 0.75 14.34
N ASN A 81 1.51 0.37 15.24
CA ASN A 81 1.16 -0.09 16.58
C ASN A 81 0.27 0.91 17.33
N HIS A 82 0.50 2.20 17.14
CA HIS A 82 -0.31 3.25 17.75
C HIS A 82 -1.77 3.30 17.24
N PHE A 83 -2.08 2.66 16.12
CA PHE A 83 -3.44 2.49 15.61
C PHE A 83 -4.15 1.25 16.14
N GLN A 84 -3.49 0.37 16.90
CA GLN A 84 -4.17 -0.76 17.53
C GLN A 84 -5.29 -0.26 18.47
N ARG A 85 -6.35 -1.07 18.61
CA ARG A 85 -7.54 -0.69 19.36
C ARG A 85 -7.21 -0.42 20.82
N GLU A 86 -6.40 -1.28 21.41
CA GLU A 86 -5.94 -1.20 22.80
C GLU A 86 -5.05 0.03 23.02
N GLU A 87 -4.18 0.35 22.06
CA GLU A 87 -3.32 1.54 22.10
C GLU A 87 -4.13 2.84 21.95
N THR A 88 -5.17 2.83 21.12
CA THR A 88 -6.08 3.97 20.96
C THR A 88 -6.95 4.17 22.21
N ALA A 89 -7.45 3.09 22.81
CA ALA A 89 -8.18 3.14 24.08
C ALA A 89 -7.29 3.69 25.21
N ARG A 90 -6.04 3.20 25.32
CA ARG A 90 -5.07 3.71 26.29
C ARG A 90 -4.76 5.18 26.06
N PHE A 91 -4.62 5.60 24.81
CA PHE A 91 -4.39 7.01 24.47
C PHE A 91 -5.56 7.91 24.91
N ILE A 92 -6.80 7.47 24.73
CA ILE A 92 -8.01 8.16 25.21
C ILE A 92 -7.98 8.26 26.74
N GLU A 93 -7.80 7.12 27.42
CA GLU A 93 -7.79 7.04 28.88
C GLU A 93 -6.72 7.94 29.51
N GLN A 94 -5.53 8.00 28.92
CA GLN A 94 -4.43 8.81 29.46
C GLN A 94 -4.64 10.32 29.29
N ASN A 95 -5.35 10.76 28.24
CA ASN A 95 -5.36 12.17 27.84
C ASN A 95 -6.71 12.87 28.05
N ILE A 96 -7.81 12.12 28.06
CA ILE A 96 -9.17 12.69 28.05
C ILE A 96 -9.80 12.57 29.43
N SER A 97 -10.28 13.69 29.95
CA SER A 97 -11.04 13.73 31.21
C SER A 97 -12.50 13.32 30.97
N SER A 98 -13.14 13.92 29.97
CA SER A 98 -14.51 13.56 29.54
C SER A 98 -14.82 14.09 28.14
N PHE A 99 -15.84 13.52 27.48
CA PHE A 99 -16.43 14.04 26.24
C PHE A 99 -17.49 15.12 26.51
N THR A 100 -17.15 16.06 27.40
CA THR A 100 -17.98 17.21 27.74
C THR A 100 -17.16 18.49 27.78
N ILE A 101 -17.79 19.64 27.57
CA ILE A 101 -17.24 20.97 27.87
C ILE A 101 -18.01 21.50 29.07
N ASN A 102 -17.32 21.80 30.17
CA ASN A 102 -17.94 22.27 31.41
C ASN A 102 -19.11 21.37 31.89
N GLY A 103 -18.98 20.04 31.70
CA GLY A 103 -20.00 19.05 32.08
C GLY A 103 -21.17 18.90 31.09
N ILE A 104 -21.17 19.64 29.98
CA ILE A 104 -22.22 19.58 28.95
C ILE A 104 -21.69 18.80 27.74
N GLU A 105 -22.47 17.82 27.27
CA GLU A 105 -22.19 17.14 26.00
C GLU A 105 -22.40 18.11 24.84
N THR A 106 -21.37 18.25 23.99
CA THR A 106 -21.44 19.14 22.83
C THR A 106 -21.16 18.36 21.55
N PRO A 107 -22.20 17.72 20.95
CA PRO A 107 -22.06 17.03 19.68
C PRO A 107 -21.84 18.03 18.56
N CYS A 108 -21.04 17.65 17.57
CA CYS A 108 -20.72 18.49 16.44
C CYS A 108 -20.60 17.70 15.14
N ARG A 109 -21.01 18.32 14.03
CA ARG A 109 -20.83 17.78 12.69
C ARG A 109 -19.51 18.28 12.13
N ILE A 110 -18.56 17.37 11.93
CA ILE A 110 -17.23 17.67 11.38
C ILE A 110 -17.15 17.19 9.94
N THR A 111 -16.63 18.07 9.07
CA THR A 111 -16.27 17.75 7.68
C THR A 111 -14.75 17.76 7.57
N LEU A 112 -14.21 16.64 7.12
CA LEU A 112 -12.77 16.40 7.00
C LEU A 112 -12.35 16.25 5.53
N SER A 113 -11.12 16.63 5.24
CA SER A 113 -10.49 16.49 3.92
C SER A 113 -9.07 15.95 4.03
N SER A 114 -8.66 15.09 3.09
CA SER A 114 -7.29 14.58 2.99
C SER A 114 -6.36 15.47 2.14
N SER A 115 -6.94 16.46 1.47
CA SER A 115 -6.23 17.49 0.70
C SER A 115 -7.14 18.69 0.49
N GLU A 116 -6.58 19.85 0.16
CA GLU A 116 -7.36 21.01 -0.30
C GLU A 116 -8.02 20.78 -1.66
N ARG A 117 -7.42 19.96 -2.53
CA ARG A 117 -7.90 19.80 -3.92
C ARG A 117 -8.89 18.66 -4.13
N PHE A 118 -8.99 17.71 -3.20
CA PHE A 118 -10.01 16.66 -3.30
C PHE A 118 -11.39 17.23 -3.02
N ALA A 119 -12.37 16.95 -3.89
CA ALA A 119 -13.77 17.34 -3.65
C ALA A 119 -14.41 16.45 -2.57
N THR A 120 -14.11 15.16 -2.58
CA THR A 120 -14.57 14.15 -1.64
C THR A 120 -14.22 14.53 -0.19
N LYS A 121 -15.24 14.64 0.67
CA LYS A 121 -15.10 14.95 2.10
C LYS A 121 -15.64 13.81 2.96
N LEU A 122 -15.04 13.62 4.13
CA LEU A 122 -15.53 12.68 5.15
C LEU A 122 -16.34 13.46 6.18
N VAL A 123 -17.62 13.12 6.35
CA VAL A 123 -18.53 13.81 7.28
C VAL A 123 -18.94 12.91 8.43
N LEU A 124 -18.64 13.34 9.65
CA LEU A 124 -18.85 12.57 10.88
C LEU A 124 -19.58 13.40 11.93
N MET A 125 -20.33 12.71 12.78
CA MET A 125 -20.80 13.26 14.05
C MET A 125 -19.74 12.92 15.11
N ALA A 126 -19.25 13.93 15.81
CA ALA A 126 -18.23 13.83 16.84
C ALA A 126 -18.69 14.60 18.10
N LYS A 127 -17.89 14.56 19.15
CA LYS A 127 -18.09 15.34 20.37
C LYS A 127 -16.83 16.11 20.71
N PHE A 128 -17.00 17.27 21.34
CA PHE A 128 -15.89 17.93 22.01
C PHE A 128 -15.49 17.19 23.29
N PHE A 129 -14.22 17.26 23.65
CA PHE A 129 -13.71 16.70 24.89
C PHE A 129 -12.90 17.71 25.71
N THR A 130 -12.78 17.45 27.01
CA THR A 130 -11.88 18.17 27.90
C THR A 130 -10.67 17.29 28.21
N THR A 131 -9.46 17.84 28.11
CA THR A 131 -8.21 17.10 28.44
C THR A 131 -7.99 17.00 29.94
N LYS A 132 -7.26 15.96 30.37
CA LYS A 132 -6.79 15.85 31.76
C LYS A 132 -5.74 16.89 32.10
N ASP A 133 -4.86 17.17 31.14
CA ASP A 133 -3.80 18.18 31.24
C ASP A 133 -3.90 19.15 30.06
N ALA A 134 -3.84 20.45 30.35
CA ALA A 134 -3.84 21.51 29.33
C ALA A 134 -2.56 21.47 28.49
N ALA A 135 -1.43 21.03 29.06
CA ALA A 135 -0.15 20.88 28.37
C ALA A 135 -0.02 19.53 27.62
N SER A 136 -1.06 18.68 27.65
CA SER A 136 -1.02 17.39 26.97
C SER A 136 -0.77 17.54 25.47
N ASP A 137 0.08 16.67 24.93
CA ASP A 137 0.39 16.59 23.52
C ASP A 137 -0.86 16.32 22.65
N ILE A 138 -1.98 15.82 23.20
CA ILE A 138 -3.23 15.65 22.46
C ILE A 138 -3.76 16.96 21.85
N ASN A 139 -3.44 18.10 22.47
CA ASN A 139 -3.85 19.43 22.03
C ASN A 139 -2.99 19.97 20.89
N THR A 140 -2.01 19.20 20.43
CA THR A 140 -1.10 19.61 19.35
C THR A 140 -0.80 18.48 18.39
N HIS A 141 -0.45 18.81 17.15
CA HIS A 141 -0.12 17.86 16.11
C HIS A 141 1.08 18.36 15.32
N TRP A 142 2.10 17.52 15.15
CA TRP A 142 3.28 17.83 14.35
C TRP A 142 2.96 17.77 12.86
N TYR A 143 3.26 18.84 12.14
CA TYR A 143 3.05 18.96 10.70
C TYR A 143 4.39 19.09 9.99
N HIS A 144 4.54 18.35 8.89
CA HIS A 144 5.71 18.38 8.02
C HIS A 144 5.35 19.05 6.71
N PHE A 145 6.21 19.94 6.23
CA PHE A 145 6.04 20.59 4.93
C PHE A 145 7.39 20.89 4.29
N ILE A 146 7.38 21.06 2.97
CA ILE A 146 8.58 21.40 2.22
C ILE A 146 8.75 22.91 2.24
N GLY A 147 9.75 23.39 2.97
CA GLY A 147 10.17 24.78 3.05
C GLY A 147 11.19 25.16 1.98
N TYR A 148 11.81 26.34 2.14
CA TYR A 148 12.82 26.85 1.19
C TYR A 148 14.17 26.13 1.33
N GLN A 149 14.54 25.76 2.56
CA GLN A 149 15.83 25.14 2.88
C GLN A 149 15.76 23.61 3.07
N GLY A 150 14.61 22.99 2.80
CA GLY A 150 14.37 21.56 3.01
C GLY A 150 13.04 21.29 3.70
N ILE A 151 12.96 20.15 4.37
CA ILE A 151 11.81 19.77 5.19
C ILE A 151 11.78 20.62 6.46
N GLU A 152 10.61 21.20 6.74
CA GLU A 152 10.33 21.95 7.95
C GLU A 152 9.24 21.26 8.77
N MET A 153 9.28 21.49 10.08
CA MET A 153 8.34 20.90 11.04
C MET A 153 7.78 21.97 11.97
N ALA A 154 6.46 21.97 12.12
CA ALA A 154 5.74 22.87 13.01
C ALA A 154 4.80 22.09 13.94
N LYS A 155 4.72 22.51 15.21
CA LYS A 155 3.76 22.01 16.19
C LYS A 155 2.49 22.87 16.13
N LEU A 156 1.43 22.36 15.52
CA LEU A 156 0.16 23.07 15.34
C LEU A 156 -0.84 22.70 16.43
N LYS A 157 -1.75 23.61 16.78
CA LYS A 157 -2.86 23.35 17.70
C LYS A 157 -3.86 22.39 17.05
N ALA A 158 -4.36 21.45 17.85
CA ALA A 158 -5.38 20.50 17.44
C ALA A 158 -6.71 20.80 18.16
N ALA A 159 -7.82 20.70 17.41
CA ALA A 159 -9.16 20.84 17.96
C ALA A 159 -9.48 19.65 18.89
N PRO A 160 -10.05 19.89 20.08
CA PRO A 160 -10.36 18.84 21.05
C PRO A 160 -11.68 18.14 20.69
N VAL A 161 -11.68 17.45 19.55
CA VAL A 161 -12.84 16.74 19.00
C VAL A 161 -12.51 15.26 18.81
N GLY A 162 -13.41 14.36 19.18
CA GLY A 162 -13.26 12.92 18.98
C GLY A 162 -14.59 12.19 18.87
N LEU A 163 -14.51 10.89 18.62
CA LEU A 163 -15.65 9.98 18.61
C LEU A 163 -15.80 9.37 20.00
N ASP A 164 -16.98 9.54 20.58
CA ASP A 164 -17.39 8.91 21.83
C ASP A 164 -18.30 7.72 21.50
N ILE A 165 -17.68 6.56 21.28
CA ILE A 165 -18.37 5.34 20.85
C ILE A 165 -18.60 4.47 22.10
N PRO A 166 -19.85 4.22 22.51
CA PRO A 166 -20.13 3.42 23.69
C PRO A 166 -19.74 1.95 23.49
N ASP A 167 -19.71 1.19 24.58
CA ASP A 167 -19.59 -0.26 24.53
C ASP A 167 -20.91 -0.95 24.16
N GLY A 168 -20.84 -2.28 23.95
CA GLY A 168 -22.02 -3.09 23.65
C GLY A 168 -22.61 -2.87 22.25
N ALA A 169 -23.90 -3.16 22.11
CA ALA A 169 -24.60 -3.22 20.82
C ALA A 169 -24.70 -1.86 20.12
N ALA A 170 -24.99 -0.78 20.86
CA ALA A 170 -25.03 0.58 20.33
C ALA A 170 -23.67 0.98 19.76
N GLY A 171 -22.59 0.65 20.48
CA GLY A 171 -21.21 0.81 20.02
C GLY A 171 -20.89 0.05 18.74
N ALA A 172 -21.32 -1.21 18.66
CA ALA A 172 -21.07 -2.05 17.49
C ALA A 172 -21.72 -1.46 16.23
N SER A 173 -22.95 -0.96 16.34
CA SER A 173 -23.64 -0.27 15.23
C SER A 173 -22.89 1.00 14.79
N GLN A 174 -22.42 1.82 15.74
CA GLN A 174 -21.66 3.03 15.40
C GLN A 174 -20.30 2.71 14.77
N ARG A 175 -19.60 1.67 15.24
CA ARG A 175 -18.34 1.21 14.63
C ARG A 175 -18.55 0.71 13.21
N SER A 176 -19.61 -0.06 12.97
CA SER A 176 -19.96 -0.52 11.61
C SER A 176 -20.29 0.65 10.69
N GLU A 177 -21.02 1.65 11.19
CA GLU A 177 -21.36 2.85 10.41
C GLU A 177 -20.12 3.69 10.07
N LEU A 178 -19.23 3.89 11.05
CA LEU A 178 -17.97 4.59 10.87
C LEU A 178 -17.12 3.89 9.80
N ARG A 179 -17.00 2.56 9.91
CA ARG A 179 -16.28 1.74 8.94
C ARG A 179 -16.84 1.93 7.53
N ARG A 180 -18.15 1.80 7.35
CA ARG A 180 -18.83 2.00 6.06
C ARG A 180 -18.54 3.38 5.47
N LYS A 181 -18.62 4.44 6.29
CA LYS A 181 -18.32 5.81 5.84
C LYS A 181 -16.86 5.97 5.39
N ILE A 182 -15.92 5.34 6.09
CA ILE A 182 -14.50 5.39 5.74
C ILE A 182 -14.24 4.58 4.45
N GLU A 183 -14.86 3.41 4.29
CA GLU A 183 -14.79 2.62 3.06
C GLU A 183 -15.32 3.42 1.85
N THR A 184 -16.53 3.99 1.97
CA THR A 184 -17.11 4.85 0.92
C THR A 184 -16.23 6.06 0.62
N TYR A 185 -15.64 6.68 1.66
CA TYR A 185 -14.73 7.80 1.50
C TYR A 185 -13.48 7.43 0.69
N ALA A 186 -12.82 6.31 1.04
CA ALA A 186 -11.63 5.83 0.35
C ALA A 186 -11.93 5.43 -1.11
N GLU A 187 -13.04 4.74 -1.36
CA GLU A 187 -13.49 4.40 -2.71
C GLU A 187 -13.77 5.66 -3.56
N SER A 188 -14.43 6.65 -2.98
CA SER A 188 -14.73 7.92 -3.66
C SER A 188 -13.47 8.69 -4.01
N LEU A 189 -12.48 8.72 -3.11
CA LEU A 189 -11.17 9.35 -3.37
C LEU A 189 -10.49 8.76 -4.61
N ALA A 190 -10.45 7.43 -4.74
CA ALA A 190 -9.83 6.76 -5.89
C ALA A 190 -10.48 7.11 -7.24
N MET A 191 -11.73 7.58 -7.20
CA MET A 191 -12.50 7.97 -8.38
C MET A 191 -12.39 9.47 -8.71
N GLU A 192 -11.77 10.29 -7.87
CA GLU A 192 -11.60 11.72 -8.12
C GLU A 192 -10.81 12.00 -9.42
N PRO A 193 -11.19 13.01 -10.23
CA PRO A 193 -10.48 13.35 -11.46
C PRO A 193 -9.00 13.69 -11.23
N ASP A 194 -8.70 14.42 -10.16
CA ASP A 194 -7.34 14.84 -9.79
C ASP A 194 -6.59 13.80 -8.94
N TYR A 195 -7.10 12.57 -8.82
CA TYR A 195 -6.53 11.53 -7.97
C TYR A 195 -5.02 11.32 -8.20
N ALA A 196 -4.61 11.05 -9.44
CA ALA A 196 -3.20 10.81 -9.76
C ALA A 196 -2.33 12.00 -9.36
N ARG A 197 -2.78 13.23 -9.65
CA ARG A 197 -2.05 14.46 -9.29
C ARG A 197 -1.90 14.59 -7.78
N GLN A 198 -2.98 14.34 -7.03
CA GLN A 198 -2.98 14.47 -5.58
C GLN A 198 -2.05 13.47 -4.91
N VAL A 199 -2.18 12.19 -5.27
CA VAL A 199 -1.39 11.14 -4.60
C VAL A 199 0.10 11.22 -4.90
N THR A 200 0.48 11.90 -5.99
CA THR A 200 1.88 12.16 -6.35
C THR A 200 2.33 13.60 -6.10
N THR A 201 1.58 14.44 -5.39
CA THR A 201 1.91 15.88 -5.27
C THR A 201 3.24 16.15 -4.54
N ALA A 202 3.67 15.27 -3.64
CA ALA A 202 4.93 15.45 -2.91
C ALA A 202 6.18 15.16 -3.77
N ILE A 203 5.97 14.50 -4.92
CA ILE A 203 7.01 14.11 -5.85
C ILE A 203 7.38 15.29 -6.75
N ARG A 204 8.62 15.78 -6.65
CA ARG A 204 9.11 16.91 -7.46
C ARG A 204 10.11 16.51 -8.55
N LYS A 205 10.84 15.42 -8.35
CA LYS A 205 11.97 15.02 -9.20
C LYS A 205 11.57 14.39 -10.52
N THR A 206 10.39 13.78 -10.58
CA THR A 206 9.90 13.04 -11.75
C THR A 206 8.37 13.13 -11.87
N LEU A 207 7.86 13.04 -13.11
CA LEU A 207 6.43 12.91 -13.38
C LEU A 207 6.01 11.47 -13.68
N VAL A 208 6.92 10.50 -13.64
CA VAL A 208 6.66 9.09 -14.01
C VAL A 208 5.51 8.49 -13.20
N PRO A 209 5.47 8.56 -11.85
CA PRO A 209 4.34 8.02 -11.07
C PRO A 209 2.99 8.64 -11.44
N PHE A 210 2.96 9.95 -11.72
CA PHE A 210 1.75 10.64 -12.15
C PHE A 210 1.26 10.13 -13.52
N LYS A 211 2.18 9.99 -14.49
CA LYS A 211 1.87 9.48 -15.83
C LYS A 211 1.35 8.04 -15.75
N ILE A 212 2.04 7.16 -14.99
CA ILE A 212 1.63 5.77 -14.77
C ILE A 212 0.23 5.69 -14.15
N LEU A 213 -0.03 6.43 -13.06
CA LEU A 213 -1.33 6.40 -12.39
C LEU A 213 -2.46 6.90 -13.29
N ASN A 214 -2.22 7.92 -14.11
CA ASN A 214 -3.24 8.37 -15.06
C ASN A 214 -3.60 7.29 -16.07
N ILE A 215 -2.59 6.64 -16.66
CA ILE A 215 -2.80 5.58 -17.64
C ILE A 215 -3.57 4.41 -16.99
N VAL A 216 -3.12 3.95 -15.82
CA VAL A 216 -3.76 2.83 -15.10
C VAL A 216 -5.18 3.19 -14.64
N ARG A 217 -5.42 4.43 -14.18
CA ARG A 217 -6.75 4.87 -13.78
C ARG A 217 -7.71 4.90 -14.97
N GLN A 218 -7.28 5.40 -16.12
CA GLN A 218 -8.08 5.37 -17.35
C GLN A 218 -8.43 3.93 -17.75
N TYR A 219 -7.46 3.03 -17.68
CA TYR A 219 -7.70 1.60 -17.89
C TYR A 219 -8.72 1.03 -16.90
N GLY A 220 -8.57 1.32 -15.60
CA GLY A 220 -9.48 0.85 -14.55
C GLY A 220 -10.92 1.32 -14.76
N ILE A 221 -11.11 2.57 -15.19
CA ILE A 221 -12.43 3.14 -15.52
C ILE A 221 -13.03 2.45 -16.75
N LYS A 222 -12.27 2.33 -17.84
CA LYS A 222 -12.76 1.78 -19.12
C LYS A 222 -13.03 0.27 -19.07
N SER A 223 -12.17 -0.49 -18.39
CA SER A 223 -12.27 -1.94 -18.28
C SER A 223 -13.23 -2.41 -17.18
N GLY A 224 -13.50 -1.57 -16.17
CA GLY A 224 -14.21 -1.99 -14.97
C GLY A 224 -13.49 -3.06 -14.14
N ALA A 225 -12.19 -3.25 -14.34
CA ALA A 225 -11.42 -4.30 -13.67
C ALA A 225 -11.35 -4.07 -12.15
N SER A 226 -12.06 -4.92 -11.39
CA SER A 226 -12.18 -4.79 -9.93
C SER A 226 -10.83 -4.78 -9.20
N ILE A 227 -9.86 -5.56 -9.68
CA ILE A 227 -8.51 -5.63 -9.09
C ILE A 227 -7.75 -4.30 -9.21
N VAL A 228 -7.92 -3.59 -10.33
CA VAL A 228 -7.30 -2.27 -10.54
C VAL A 228 -7.96 -1.22 -9.67
N ARG A 229 -9.30 -1.21 -9.61
CA ARG A 229 -10.05 -0.34 -8.71
C ARG A 229 -9.61 -0.52 -7.27
N ARG A 230 -9.49 -1.78 -6.83
CA ARG A 230 -9.02 -2.13 -5.48
C ARG A 230 -7.60 -1.59 -5.22
N ALA A 231 -6.67 -1.79 -6.15
CA ALA A 231 -5.30 -1.28 -6.01
C ALA A 231 -5.27 0.25 -5.85
N LEU A 232 -6.05 0.98 -6.67
CA LEU A 232 -6.17 2.44 -6.58
C LEU A 232 -6.79 2.87 -5.24
N THR A 233 -7.82 2.16 -4.76
CA THR A 233 -8.39 2.43 -3.44
C THR A 233 -7.36 2.24 -2.35
N ILE A 234 -6.58 1.16 -2.34
CA ILE A 234 -5.53 0.91 -1.35
C ILE A 234 -4.46 2.02 -1.36
N LEU A 235 -3.98 2.43 -2.53
CA LEU A 235 -3.04 3.56 -2.64
C LEU A 235 -3.66 4.86 -2.09
N GLY A 236 -4.96 5.07 -2.33
CA GLY A 236 -5.72 6.17 -1.74
C GLY A 236 -5.78 6.09 -0.21
N MET A 237 -6.03 4.90 0.35
CA MET A 237 -6.02 4.69 1.80
C MET A 237 -4.64 5.02 2.40
N HIS A 238 -3.56 4.55 1.78
CA HIS A 238 -2.19 4.86 2.22
C HIS A 238 -1.88 6.36 2.14
N TYR A 239 -2.36 7.04 1.10
CA TYR A 239 -2.27 8.50 0.99
C TYR A 239 -2.92 9.23 2.18
N VAL A 240 -4.08 8.73 2.65
CA VAL A 240 -4.75 9.28 3.85
C VAL A 240 -4.00 8.92 5.13
N MET A 241 -3.46 7.70 5.24
CA MET A 241 -2.68 7.25 6.40
C MET A 241 -1.43 8.11 6.63
N THR A 242 -0.79 8.59 5.57
CA THR A 242 0.45 9.39 5.63
C THR A 242 0.22 10.89 5.87
N ARG A 243 -1.05 11.35 5.90
CA ARG A 243 -1.39 12.78 6.04
C ARG A 243 -2.36 13.03 7.18
N GLN A 244 -2.45 14.27 7.64
CA GLN A 244 -3.49 14.65 8.59
C GLN A 244 -4.78 14.97 7.84
N LEU A 245 -5.90 14.45 8.32
CA LEU A 245 -7.23 14.88 7.93
C LEU A 245 -7.46 16.29 8.48
N LEU A 246 -7.68 17.22 7.57
CA LEU A 246 -7.89 18.64 7.84
C LEU A 246 -9.37 18.91 8.04
N ILE A 247 -9.71 19.70 9.06
CA ILE A 247 -11.07 20.22 9.25
C ILE A 247 -11.30 21.31 8.20
N THR A 248 -12.38 21.20 7.42
CA THR A 248 -12.66 22.18 6.37
C THR A 248 -13.01 23.55 6.95
N GLN A 249 -12.66 24.64 6.25
CA GLN A 249 -12.93 26.00 6.71
C GLN A 249 -14.40 26.24 7.05
N GLN A 250 -15.32 25.64 6.30
CA GLN A 250 -16.75 25.66 6.59
C GLN A 250 -17.07 25.04 7.95
N SER A 251 -16.49 23.87 8.26
CA SER A 251 -16.62 23.27 9.59
C SER A 251 -15.94 24.10 10.67
N ILE A 252 -14.78 24.72 10.40
CA ILE A 252 -14.14 25.62 11.38
C ILE A 252 -15.08 26.78 11.74
N ALA A 253 -15.58 27.50 10.75
CA ALA A 253 -16.50 28.63 10.95
C ALA A 253 -17.76 28.20 11.72
N GLY A 254 -18.32 27.03 11.38
CA GLY A 254 -19.47 26.47 12.09
C GLY A 254 -19.21 26.11 13.55
N LEU A 255 -17.95 25.95 13.97
CA LEU A 255 -17.57 25.52 15.33
C LEU A 255 -16.98 26.64 16.19
N GLN A 256 -16.72 27.83 15.62
CA GLN A 256 -16.07 28.95 16.33
C GLN A 256 -16.82 29.39 17.60
N HIS A 257 -18.14 29.24 17.64
CA HIS A 257 -18.96 29.59 18.81
C HIS A 257 -18.83 28.59 19.97
N ILE A 258 -18.26 27.41 19.72
CA ILE A 258 -18.12 26.31 20.69
C ILE A 258 -16.64 26.10 21.03
N ASN A 259 -15.78 26.11 20.01
CA ASN A 259 -14.36 25.87 20.14
C ASN A 259 -13.58 27.18 20.11
N THR A 260 -12.96 27.52 21.24
CA THR A 260 -12.06 28.68 21.35
C THR A 260 -10.65 28.39 20.82
N THR A 261 -10.36 27.16 20.39
CA THR A 261 -9.06 26.81 19.79
C THR A 261 -8.90 27.57 18.47
N THR A 262 -8.14 28.65 18.51
CA THR A 262 -7.73 29.39 17.32
C THR A 262 -6.66 28.61 16.56
N PRO A 263 -6.81 28.40 15.24
CA PRO A 263 -5.74 27.86 14.42
C PRO A 263 -4.48 28.73 14.56
N ASN A 264 -3.33 28.11 14.79
CA ASN A 264 -2.01 28.77 14.80
C ASN A 264 -1.21 28.47 13.52
N GLY A 265 -1.91 28.13 12.44
CA GLY A 265 -1.35 27.76 11.15
C GLY A 265 -2.44 27.78 10.06
N PRO A 266 -2.09 27.41 8.83
CA PRO A 266 -3.01 27.50 7.68
C PRO A 266 -4.19 26.52 7.78
N PHE A 267 -4.07 25.48 8.61
CA PHE A 267 -5.05 24.40 8.75
C PHE A 267 -5.33 24.10 10.22
N MET A 268 -6.49 23.50 10.49
CA MET A 268 -6.83 22.93 11.79
C MET A 268 -7.10 21.44 11.65
N THR A 269 -6.58 20.64 12.59
CA THR A 269 -6.80 19.18 12.64
C THR A 269 -7.32 18.79 14.01
N SER A 270 -7.76 17.54 14.18
CA SER A 270 -7.96 16.94 15.50
C SER A 270 -7.08 15.70 15.61
N ARG A 271 -6.19 15.67 16.62
CA ARG A 271 -5.24 14.56 16.83
C ARG A 271 -5.97 13.27 17.18
N LEU A 272 -6.93 13.34 18.10
CA LEU A 272 -7.71 12.17 18.52
C LEU A 272 -8.59 11.65 17.39
N LEU A 273 -9.37 12.51 16.73
CA LEU A 273 -10.26 12.10 15.66
C LEU A 273 -9.48 11.50 14.49
N ASN A 274 -8.33 12.08 14.13
CA ASN A 274 -7.43 11.49 13.14
C ASN A 274 -7.00 10.08 13.54
N ARG A 275 -6.54 9.89 14.79
CA ARG A 275 -6.11 8.57 15.27
C ARG A 275 -7.23 7.54 15.22
N GLN A 276 -8.43 7.91 15.66
CA GLN A 276 -9.61 7.02 15.63
C GLN A 276 -10.04 6.64 14.21
N ILE A 277 -10.03 7.58 13.27
CA ILE A 277 -10.32 7.31 11.85
C ILE A 277 -9.24 6.41 11.25
N LYS A 278 -7.97 6.72 11.50
CA LYS A 278 -6.85 5.96 10.97
C LYS A 278 -6.79 4.55 11.54
N MET A 279 -7.16 4.31 12.80
CA MET A 279 -7.35 2.96 13.34
C MET A 279 -8.32 2.14 12.48
N VAL A 280 -9.47 2.69 12.11
CA VAL A 280 -10.44 1.96 11.28
C VAL A 280 -9.94 1.80 9.85
N LEU A 281 -9.30 2.83 9.29
CA LEU A 281 -8.70 2.79 7.95
C LEU A 281 -7.57 1.75 7.86
N ASP A 282 -6.77 1.62 8.92
CA ASP A 282 -5.70 0.66 9.08
C ASP A 282 -6.22 -0.78 8.92
N ASP A 283 -7.29 -1.11 9.66
CA ASP A 283 -7.99 -2.40 9.59
C ASP A 283 -8.56 -2.67 8.19
N ILE A 284 -9.18 -1.66 7.56
CA ILE A 284 -9.73 -1.79 6.20
C ILE A 284 -8.59 -2.07 5.21
N MET A 285 -7.51 -1.28 5.24
CA MET A 285 -6.39 -1.38 4.32
C MET A 285 -5.71 -2.75 4.40
N GLN A 286 -5.56 -3.34 5.59
CA GLN A 286 -5.05 -4.70 5.79
C GLN A 286 -5.92 -5.75 5.09
N GLN A 287 -7.25 -5.66 5.27
CA GLN A 287 -8.20 -6.57 4.64
C GLN A 287 -8.21 -6.44 3.12
N GLU A 288 -8.11 -5.21 2.61
CA GLU A 288 -8.06 -4.92 1.18
C GLU A 288 -6.78 -5.45 0.51
N ILE A 289 -5.62 -5.35 1.16
CA ILE A 289 -4.38 -5.98 0.68
C ILE A 289 -4.49 -7.51 0.67
N ASN A 290 -5.02 -8.12 1.74
CA ASN A 290 -5.21 -9.57 1.74
C ASN A 290 -6.15 -10.01 0.59
N THR A 291 -7.20 -9.23 0.33
CA THR A 291 -8.14 -9.52 -0.74
C THR A 291 -7.53 -9.34 -2.13
N ILE A 292 -6.72 -8.30 -2.36
CA ILE A 292 -6.08 -8.10 -3.67
C ILE A 292 -5.09 -9.24 -3.99
N PHE A 293 -4.39 -9.72 -2.97
CA PHE A 293 -3.48 -10.85 -3.07
C PHE A 293 -4.19 -12.18 -3.35
N ASP A 294 -5.35 -12.41 -2.75
CA ASP A 294 -6.21 -13.55 -3.12
C ASP A 294 -6.70 -13.44 -4.57
N ASP A 295 -7.05 -12.23 -5.03
CA ASP A 295 -7.46 -11.98 -6.41
C ASP A 295 -6.32 -12.27 -7.39
N PHE A 296 -5.08 -11.86 -7.09
CA PHE A 296 -3.90 -12.24 -7.87
C PHE A 296 -3.72 -13.76 -7.93
N THR A 297 -3.81 -14.44 -6.80
CA THR A 297 -3.71 -15.92 -6.75
C THR A 297 -4.72 -16.59 -7.69
N LYS A 298 -5.99 -16.17 -7.63
CA LYS A 298 -7.06 -16.73 -8.45
C LYS A 298 -6.85 -16.46 -9.94
N ARG A 299 -6.50 -15.21 -10.30
CA ARG A 299 -6.36 -14.78 -11.71
C ARG A 299 -5.12 -15.37 -12.38
N LEU A 300 -3.98 -15.41 -11.68
CA LEU A 300 -2.71 -15.88 -12.22
C LEU A 300 -2.64 -17.41 -12.35
N LYS A 301 -3.42 -18.17 -11.56
CA LYS A 301 -3.49 -19.64 -11.62
C LYS A 301 -3.84 -20.17 -13.01
N GLY A 302 -4.71 -19.46 -13.74
CA GLY A 302 -5.16 -19.87 -15.07
C GLY A 302 -4.13 -19.67 -16.17
N LYS A 303 -3.06 -18.89 -15.92
CA LYS A 303 -2.09 -18.43 -16.93
C LYS A 303 -2.77 -17.87 -18.20
N ASN A 304 -3.94 -17.26 -18.03
CA ASN A 304 -4.73 -16.72 -19.14
C ASN A 304 -4.20 -15.33 -19.51
N ARG A 305 -3.81 -15.13 -20.77
CA ARG A 305 -3.33 -13.84 -21.29
C ARG A 305 -4.33 -12.69 -21.10
N LYS A 306 -5.65 -12.96 -21.06
CA LYS A 306 -6.67 -11.94 -20.73
C LYS A 306 -6.54 -11.38 -19.30
N GLN A 307 -5.85 -12.08 -18.41
CA GLN A 307 -5.56 -11.60 -17.06
C GLN A 307 -4.26 -10.79 -16.98
N TRP A 308 -3.50 -10.69 -18.07
CA TRP A 308 -2.27 -9.92 -18.10
C TRP A 308 -2.53 -8.44 -17.80
N ALA A 309 -3.36 -7.76 -18.59
CA ALA A 309 -3.60 -6.32 -18.43
C ALA A 309 -4.18 -5.94 -17.04
N PRO A 310 -5.22 -6.63 -16.51
CA PRO A 310 -5.71 -6.35 -15.16
C PRO A 310 -4.66 -6.55 -14.06
N CYS A 311 -3.89 -7.65 -14.12
CA CYS A 311 -2.89 -7.95 -13.10
C CYS A 311 -1.68 -7.02 -13.22
N PHE A 312 -1.26 -6.72 -14.44
CA PHE A 312 -0.17 -5.79 -14.75
C PHE A 312 -0.49 -4.38 -14.23
N ALA A 313 -1.66 -3.85 -14.57
CA ALA A 313 -2.09 -2.52 -14.12
C ALA A 313 -2.22 -2.44 -12.59
N ALA A 314 -2.81 -3.46 -11.95
CA ALA A 314 -2.89 -3.52 -10.50
C ALA A 314 -1.51 -3.60 -9.84
N PHE A 315 -0.58 -4.37 -10.41
CA PHE A 315 0.77 -4.49 -9.86
C PHE A 315 1.60 -3.20 -10.04
N LEU A 316 1.40 -2.44 -11.13
CA LEU A 316 1.99 -1.10 -11.24
C LEU A 316 1.55 -0.17 -10.10
N VAL A 317 0.26 -0.20 -9.74
CA VAL A 317 -0.23 0.58 -8.59
C VAL A 317 0.36 0.07 -7.28
N LEU A 318 0.55 -1.25 -7.13
CA LEU A 318 1.24 -1.81 -5.97
C LEU A 318 2.73 -1.44 -5.92
N CYS A 319 3.41 -1.29 -7.06
CA CYS A 319 4.78 -0.77 -7.08
C CYS A 319 4.83 0.63 -6.48
N LEU A 320 3.92 1.52 -6.90
CA LEU A 320 3.81 2.87 -6.34
C LEU A 320 3.39 2.88 -4.87
N LEU A 321 2.55 1.92 -4.44
CA LEU A 321 2.23 1.73 -3.03
C LEU A 321 3.47 1.32 -2.22
N MET A 322 4.26 0.37 -2.72
CA MET A 322 5.50 -0.07 -2.06
C MET A 322 6.49 1.08 -1.93
N GLU A 323 6.73 1.85 -2.99
CA GLU A 323 7.56 3.08 -2.96
C GLU A 323 7.01 4.10 -1.94
N ALA A 324 5.69 4.25 -1.84
CA ALA A 324 5.06 5.14 -0.88
C ALA A 324 5.15 4.63 0.56
N ILE A 325 5.21 3.31 0.79
CA ILE A 325 5.46 2.71 2.11
C ILE A 325 6.93 2.92 2.48
N GLU A 326 7.86 2.71 1.55
CA GLU A 326 9.29 2.95 1.77
C GLU A 326 9.56 4.40 2.20
N THR A 327 8.94 5.33 1.47
CA THR A 327 8.96 6.77 1.78
C THR A 327 8.39 7.05 3.17
N ALA A 328 7.24 6.45 3.48
CA ALA A 328 6.57 6.70 4.76
C ALA A 328 7.34 6.12 5.94
N ALA A 329 8.01 4.97 5.79
CA ALA A 329 8.83 4.37 6.82
C ALA A 329 10.05 5.24 7.17
N ASP A 330 10.78 5.71 6.15
CA ASP A 330 11.95 6.57 6.33
C ASP A 330 11.55 7.91 6.95
N THR A 331 10.53 8.56 6.39
CA THR A 331 9.98 9.82 6.93
C THR A 331 9.48 9.66 8.36
N PHE A 332 8.81 8.55 8.70
CA PHE A 332 8.33 8.30 10.06
C PHE A 332 9.49 8.18 11.06
N ALA A 333 10.55 7.45 10.70
CA ALA A 333 11.73 7.32 11.54
C ALA A 333 12.44 8.66 11.76
N ILE A 334 12.70 9.41 10.68
CA ILE A 334 13.37 10.72 10.74
C ILE A 334 12.53 11.74 11.52
N ALA A 335 11.23 11.80 11.25
CA ALA A 335 10.29 12.65 11.97
C ALA A 335 10.26 12.34 13.46
N GLY A 336 10.18 11.05 13.81
CA GLY A 336 10.22 10.59 15.19
C GLY A 336 11.50 11.02 15.89
N CYS A 337 12.67 10.80 15.26
CA CYS A 337 13.95 11.26 15.78
C CYS A 337 13.97 12.76 16.03
N GLU A 338 13.58 13.56 15.04
CA GLU A 338 13.60 15.03 15.14
C GLU A 338 12.66 15.55 16.23
N ILE A 339 11.46 14.96 16.38
CA ILE A 339 10.50 15.34 17.43
C ILE A 339 11.10 15.07 18.82
N GLU A 340 11.73 13.91 19.01
CA GLU A 340 12.35 13.56 20.29
C GLU A 340 13.53 14.49 20.62
N LEU A 341 14.40 14.75 19.64
CA LEU A 341 15.54 15.67 19.79
C LEU A 341 15.09 17.09 20.16
N ARG A 342 14.07 17.64 19.48
CA ARG A 342 13.48 18.95 19.82
C ARG A 342 12.83 18.99 21.20
N SER A 343 12.41 17.83 21.70
CA SER A 343 11.81 17.69 23.03
C SER A 343 12.86 17.39 24.11
N GLY A 344 14.16 17.33 23.76
CA GLY A 344 15.24 17.00 24.68
C GLY A 344 15.23 15.53 25.15
N ARG A 345 14.61 14.63 24.37
CA ARG A 345 14.47 13.21 24.69
C ARG A 345 15.28 12.35 23.70
N PRO A 346 15.73 11.14 24.11
CA PRO A 346 16.42 10.26 23.18
C PRO A 346 15.48 9.76 22.07
N PRO A 347 15.96 9.56 20.83
CA PRO A 347 15.17 9.00 19.75
C PRO A 347 14.62 7.61 20.09
N ASN A 348 13.32 7.43 19.84
CA ASN A 348 12.64 6.14 20.02
C ASN A 348 12.78 5.20 18.82
N PHE A 349 13.21 5.73 17.68
CA PHE A 349 13.35 5.00 16.42
C PHE A 349 14.75 5.19 15.85
N MET A 350 15.23 4.17 15.16
CA MET A 350 16.49 4.24 14.42
C MET A 350 16.17 4.21 12.94
N ARG A 351 16.66 5.19 12.17
CA ARG A 351 16.47 5.22 10.71
C ARG A 351 16.93 3.93 10.02
N LYS A 352 17.96 3.27 10.57
CA LYS A 352 18.43 1.95 10.10
C LYS A 352 17.30 0.92 9.98
N GLN A 353 16.36 0.90 10.92
CA GLN A 353 15.22 -0.04 10.89
C GLN A 353 14.30 0.24 9.70
N ALA A 354 14.10 1.51 9.34
CA ALA A 354 13.33 1.88 8.16
C ALA A 354 14.07 1.49 6.86
N LEU A 355 15.40 1.65 6.82
CA LEU A 355 16.20 1.26 5.65
C LEU A 355 16.20 -0.27 5.45
N GLU A 356 16.34 -1.05 6.53
CA GLU A 356 16.23 -2.52 6.50
C GLU A 356 14.85 -2.96 6.01
N LEU A 357 13.79 -2.33 6.51
CA LEU A 357 12.43 -2.58 6.03
C LEU A 357 12.27 -2.26 4.53
N ASN A 358 12.83 -1.14 4.07
CA ASN A 358 12.75 -0.73 2.67
C ASN A 358 13.47 -1.73 1.76
N GLU A 359 14.61 -2.25 2.19
CA GLU A 359 15.30 -3.34 1.50
C GLU A 359 14.44 -4.62 1.45
N GLU A 360 13.74 -4.96 2.54
CA GLU A 360 12.82 -6.10 2.58
C GLU A 360 11.61 -5.91 1.64
N ILE A 361 11.04 -4.70 1.55
CA ILE A 361 9.94 -4.39 0.62
C ILE A 361 10.37 -4.67 -0.83
N GLU A 362 11.57 -4.25 -1.21
CA GLU A 362 12.08 -4.52 -2.55
C GLU A 362 12.35 -6.01 -2.77
N ASN A 363 13.06 -6.66 -1.85
CA ASN A 363 13.52 -8.04 -2.02
C ASN A 363 12.41 -9.09 -1.90
N MET A 364 11.36 -8.79 -1.14
CA MET A 364 10.24 -9.68 -0.91
C MET A 364 9.04 -9.34 -1.81
N PRO A 365 8.05 -8.52 -1.41
CA PRO A 365 6.82 -8.39 -2.19
C PRO A 365 7.06 -7.90 -3.63
N PHE A 366 8.00 -6.98 -3.86
CA PHE A 366 8.27 -6.47 -5.20
C PHE A 366 8.97 -7.50 -6.09
N LYS A 367 10.22 -7.89 -5.79
CA LYS A 367 10.99 -8.81 -6.63
C LYS A 367 10.25 -10.14 -6.80
N GLN A 368 9.74 -10.73 -5.71
CA GLN A 368 9.08 -12.04 -5.80
C GLN A 368 7.83 -12.03 -6.68
N PHE A 369 7.04 -10.95 -6.64
CA PHE A 369 5.89 -10.82 -7.50
C PHE A 369 6.30 -10.55 -8.95
N ALA A 370 7.24 -9.63 -9.20
CA ALA A 370 7.73 -9.31 -10.54
C ALA A 370 8.29 -10.56 -11.24
N ILE A 371 9.18 -11.30 -10.56
CA ILE A 371 9.75 -12.58 -11.03
C ILE A 371 8.63 -13.54 -11.44
N GLN A 372 7.63 -13.71 -10.57
CA GLN A 372 6.51 -14.61 -10.84
C GLN A 372 5.63 -14.14 -11.99
N PHE A 373 5.41 -12.83 -12.11
CA PHE A 373 4.65 -12.25 -13.20
C PHE A 373 5.29 -12.59 -14.56
N HIS A 374 6.59 -12.35 -14.71
CA HIS A 374 7.34 -12.72 -15.92
C HIS A 374 7.32 -14.24 -16.17
N ASN A 375 7.45 -15.05 -15.11
CA ASN A 375 7.38 -16.52 -15.22
C ASN A 375 6.03 -17.02 -15.72
N ILE A 376 4.94 -16.44 -15.22
CA ILE A 376 3.57 -16.85 -15.54
C ILE A 376 3.23 -16.51 -16.99
N PHE A 377 3.60 -15.31 -17.43
CA PHE A 377 3.25 -14.80 -18.75
C PHE A 377 4.33 -15.04 -19.80
N GLN A 378 5.49 -15.60 -19.43
CA GLN A 378 6.58 -15.92 -20.36
C GLN A 378 7.01 -14.71 -21.20
N THR A 379 7.29 -13.59 -20.50
CA THR A 379 7.67 -12.32 -21.13
C THR A 379 9.07 -12.36 -21.74
N HIS A 380 9.96 -13.20 -21.20
CA HIS A 380 11.30 -13.42 -21.70
C HIS A 380 11.42 -14.77 -22.40
N GLN A 381 12.22 -14.81 -23.45
CA GLN A 381 12.52 -16.02 -24.19
C GLN A 381 13.47 -16.90 -23.36
N ARG A 382 13.00 -18.08 -22.93
CA ARG A 382 13.81 -19.05 -22.19
C ARG A 382 14.32 -20.20 -23.06
N GLU A 383 13.61 -20.51 -24.14
CA GLU A 383 13.90 -21.59 -25.06
C GLU A 383 13.58 -21.15 -26.49
N SER A 384 14.36 -21.60 -27.47
CA SER A 384 14.32 -21.16 -28.88
C SER A 384 13.01 -21.47 -29.63
N ALA A 385 12.09 -22.25 -29.06
CA ALA A 385 10.85 -22.70 -29.70
C ALA A 385 9.55 -22.12 -29.10
N ALA A 386 9.59 -21.41 -27.97
CA ALA A 386 8.38 -20.90 -27.31
C ALA A 386 8.09 -19.44 -27.72
N LYS A 387 6.87 -19.17 -28.22
CA LYS A 387 6.42 -17.79 -28.51
C LYS A 387 6.26 -17.02 -27.21
N THR A 388 7.11 -16.03 -26.98
CA THR A 388 7.03 -15.10 -25.85
C THR A 388 5.77 -14.25 -25.92
N PHE A 389 5.25 -13.84 -24.76
CA PHE A 389 4.15 -12.88 -24.69
C PHE A 389 4.62 -11.63 -23.96
N ASN A 390 5.00 -10.60 -24.74
CA ASN A 390 5.52 -9.35 -24.22
C ASN A 390 4.84 -8.16 -24.89
N PRO A 391 3.65 -7.76 -24.40
CA PRO A 391 2.93 -6.64 -24.97
C PRO A 391 3.63 -5.29 -24.87
N LEU A 392 4.67 -5.11 -24.05
CA LEU A 392 5.36 -3.82 -23.96
C LEU A 392 6.45 -3.67 -25.03
N PHE A 393 7.29 -4.69 -25.26
CA PHE A 393 8.46 -4.58 -26.14
C PHE A 393 8.46 -5.53 -27.35
N GLY A 394 7.43 -6.35 -27.53
CA GLY A 394 7.36 -7.31 -28.63
C GLY A 394 5.95 -7.51 -29.19
N ASP A 395 5.72 -8.67 -29.79
CA ASP A 395 4.43 -9.05 -30.36
C ASP A 395 3.38 -9.29 -29.25
N GLY A 396 2.14 -8.88 -29.50
CA GLY A 396 1.02 -9.14 -28.58
C GLY A 396 0.12 -7.93 -28.33
N LEU A 397 0.50 -6.75 -28.79
CA LEU A 397 -0.39 -5.57 -28.77
C LEU A 397 -1.61 -5.79 -29.68
N GLU A 398 -1.40 -6.42 -30.83
CA GLU A 398 -2.43 -6.74 -31.82
C GLU A 398 -3.47 -7.72 -31.27
N GLU A 399 -3.07 -8.58 -30.32
CA GLU A 399 -3.98 -9.50 -29.63
C GLU A 399 -5.03 -8.74 -28.80
N PHE A 400 -4.72 -7.52 -28.32
CA PHE A 400 -5.65 -6.69 -27.55
C PHE A 400 -6.57 -5.81 -28.42
N ALA A 401 -6.10 -5.37 -29.59
CA ALA A 401 -6.82 -4.41 -30.43
C ALA A 401 -8.25 -4.86 -30.80
N LYS A 402 -8.49 -6.17 -30.90
CA LYS A 402 -9.79 -6.74 -31.25
C LYS A 402 -10.64 -7.12 -30.04
N ASP A 403 -10.01 -7.63 -28.98
CA ASP A 403 -10.70 -8.32 -27.88
C ASP A 403 -10.77 -7.50 -26.59
N ASP A 404 -9.89 -6.52 -26.41
CA ASP A 404 -9.82 -5.67 -25.22
C ASP A 404 -9.25 -4.27 -25.56
N PRO A 405 -10.09 -3.36 -26.08
CA PRO A 405 -9.67 -2.02 -26.47
C PRO A 405 -9.06 -1.22 -25.31
N ALA A 406 -9.54 -1.46 -24.07
CA ALA A 406 -8.99 -0.80 -22.89
C ALA A 406 -7.55 -1.27 -22.60
N ALA A 407 -7.29 -2.58 -22.71
CA ALA A 407 -5.93 -3.12 -22.58
C ALA A 407 -5.01 -2.64 -23.71
N TRP A 408 -5.52 -2.51 -24.93
CA TRP A 408 -4.76 -1.96 -26.05
C TRP A 408 -4.32 -0.51 -25.78
N GLU A 409 -5.21 0.33 -25.25
CA GLU A 409 -4.90 1.73 -24.92
C GLU A 409 -3.92 1.85 -23.74
N LEU A 410 -4.08 1.01 -22.70
CA LEU A 410 -3.14 0.87 -21.60
C LEU A 410 -1.73 0.59 -22.11
N VAL A 411 -1.59 -0.45 -22.92
CA VAL A 411 -0.28 -0.89 -23.45
C VAL A 411 0.30 0.16 -24.38
N SER A 412 -0.49 0.71 -25.30
CA SER A 412 -0.03 1.75 -26.23
C SER A 412 0.46 3.00 -25.51
N SER A 413 -0.26 3.42 -24.46
CA SER A 413 0.11 4.59 -23.66
C SER A 413 1.38 4.35 -22.84
N LEU A 414 1.58 3.13 -22.34
CA LEU A 414 2.80 2.74 -21.63
C LEU A 414 4.00 2.59 -22.56
N ARG A 415 3.82 2.04 -23.77
CA ARG A 415 4.87 2.03 -24.80
C ARG A 415 5.34 3.45 -25.10
N ASN A 416 4.40 4.35 -25.35
CA ASN A 416 4.72 5.75 -25.58
C ASN A 416 5.43 6.41 -24.37
N LEU A 417 5.00 6.11 -23.14
CA LEU A 417 5.69 6.58 -21.93
C LEU A 417 7.14 6.05 -21.87
N ILE A 418 7.33 4.75 -22.12
CA ILE A 418 8.64 4.11 -22.12
C ILE A 418 9.54 4.73 -23.19
N ASP A 419 9.04 4.88 -24.42
CA ASP A 419 9.81 5.42 -25.54
C ASP A 419 10.20 6.88 -25.32
N MET A 420 9.30 7.70 -24.77
CA MET A 420 9.55 9.12 -24.53
C MET A 420 10.42 9.39 -23.30
N GLU A 421 10.31 8.57 -22.25
CA GLU A 421 10.94 8.79 -20.95
C GLU A 421 11.99 7.72 -20.61
N TRP A 422 12.49 6.96 -21.60
CA TRP A 422 13.37 5.81 -21.37
C TRP A 422 14.57 6.16 -20.47
N SER A 423 15.25 7.28 -20.76
CA SER A 423 16.41 7.73 -19.98
C SER A 423 16.04 8.10 -18.54
N GLU A 424 14.85 8.66 -18.30
CA GLU A 424 14.36 8.96 -16.96
C GLU A 424 14.04 7.66 -16.22
N LEU A 425 13.37 6.71 -16.87
CA LEU A 425 13.08 5.39 -16.31
C LEU A 425 14.37 4.65 -15.94
N ASP A 426 15.37 4.62 -16.83
CA ASP A 426 16.64 3.95 -16.59
C ASP A 426 17.38 4.58 -15.41
N TRP A 427 17.46 5.92 -15.40
CA TRP A 427 18.05 6.67 -14.28
C TRP A 427 17.34 6.41 -12.95
N LEU A 428 16.00 6.29 -12.97
CA LEU A 428 15.21 5.93 -11.79
C LEU A 428 15.52 4.51 -11.28
N THR A 429 16.07 3.60 -12.09
CA THR A 429 16.41 2.25 -11.62
C THR A 429 17.76 2.13 -10.93
N CYS A 430 18.61 3.16 -11.00
CA CYS A 430 19.96 3.13 -10.44
C CYS A 430 19.92 3.04 -8.89
N ASP A 431 20.52 1.99 -8.33
CA ASP A 431 20.69 1.83 -6.87
C ASP A 431 22.13 2.04 -6.41
N PRO A 432 22.35 2.66 -5.23
CA PRO A 432 21.51 3.68 -4.59
C PRO A 432 21.77 5.05 -5.24
N ILE A 433 20.72 5.81 -5.53
CA ILE A 433 20.80 7.15 -6.16
C ILE A 433 21.73 8.11 -5.37
N LEU A 434 21.90 7.91 -4.04
CA LEU A 434 22.86 8.57 -3.16
C LEU A 434 23.23 7.64 -1.98
N PRO A 435 24.39 7.82 -1.29
CA PRO A 435 24.73 7.03 -0.09
C PRO A 435 23.73 7.32 1.03
N ASN A 436 22.66 6.52 1.08
CA ASN A 436 21.54 6.68 1.99
C ASN A 436 21.83 6.10 3.39
N ILE A 437 23.05 6.34 3.90
CA ILE A 437 23.58 5.74 5.13
C ILE A 437 23.53 6.67 6.35
N GLU A 438 23.16 7.93 6.14
CA GLU A 438 23.08 8.92 7.21
C GLU A 438 22.03 8.52 8.25
N ALA A 439 22.39 8.53 9.53
CA ALA A 439 21.47 8.16 10.60
C ALA A 439 20.33 9.17 10.81
N HIS A 440 20.57 10.46 10.50
CA HIS A 440 19.60 11.54 10.66
C HIS A 440 19.81 12.63 9.58
N PRO A 441 19.23 12.48 8.38
CA PRO A 441 19.46 13.39 7.24
C PRO A 441 18.64 14.68 7.30
N TYR A 442 17.91 14.96 8.39
CA TYR A 442 17.07 16.16 8.50
C TYR A 442 17.91 17.45 8.34
N PRO A 443 17.50 18.44 7.53
CA PRO A 443 16.18 18.62 6.89
C PRO A 443 16.08 18.13 5.42
N ALA A 444 16.90 17.19 4.96
CA ALA A 444 16.82 16.70 3.59
C ALA A 444 15.48 16.02 3.27
N ASN A 445 15.01 16.16 2.02
CA ASN A 445 13.81 15.49 1.53
C ASN A 445 14.13 14.07 1.03
N VAL A 446 14.03 13.09 1.93
CA VAL A 446 14.32 11.68 1.61
C VAL A 446 13.29 11.02 0.70
N GLU A 447 12.11 11.64 0.52
CA GLU A 447 11.06 11.07 -0.34
C GLU A 447 11.56 10.83 -1.76
N GLU A 448 12.46 11.70 -2.25
CA GLU A 448 13.04 11.66 -3.59
C GLU A 448 13.89 10.41 -3.87
N HIS A 449 14.25 9.63 -2.86
CA HIS A 449 15.05 8.41 -3.02
C HIS A 449 14.22 7.20 -3.48
N TYR A 450 12.90 7.22 -3.27
CA TYR A 450 12.05 6.04 -3.49
C TYR A 450 11.12 6.19 -4.70
N VAL A 451 10.88 7.42 -5.13
CA VAL A 451 9.90 7.74 -6.16
C VAL A 451 10.21 7.04 -7.49
N GLY A 452 9.23 6.31 -8.03
CA GLY A 452 9.27 5.80 -9.40
C GLY A 452 10.26 4.66 -9.64
N ARG A 453 11.06 4.28 -8.63
CA ARG A 453 12.10 3.24 -8.71
C ARG A 453 11.53 1.88 -9.07
N LEU A 454 10.60 1.37 -8.27
CA LEU A 454 10.05 0.02 -8.42
C LEU A 454 9.19 -0.09 -9.68
N SER A 455 8.41 0.96 -9.98
CA SER A 455 7.62 1.02 -11.20
C SER A 455 8.50 1.09 -12.46
N ALA A 456 9.58 1.89 -12.46
CA ALA A 456 10.55 1.91 -13.56
C ALA A 456 11.27 0.57 -13.72
N LYS A 457 11.78 -0.02 -12.62
CA LYS A 457 12.38 -1.37 -12.61
C LYS A 457 11.42 -2.39 -13.22
N PHE A 458 10.14 -2.38 -12.81
CA PHE A 458 9.16 -3.31 -13.36
C PHE A 458 8.84 -3.04 -14.83
N LEU A 459 8.74 -1.80 -15.29
CA LEU A 459 8.50 -1.50 -16.71
C LEU A 459 9.69 -1.94 -17.59
N LEU A 460 10.90 -1.52 -17.23
CA LEU A 460 12.11 -1.85 -17.98
C LEU A 460 12.49 -3.33 -17.89
N SER A 461 12.01 -4.02 -16.86
CA SER A 461 12.20 -5.47 -16.75
C SER A 461 11.64 -6.25 -17.93
N PHE A 462 10.64 -5.73 -18.66
CA PHE A 462 10.12 -6.36 -19.87
C PHE A 462 11.08 -6.27 -21.06
N GLU A 463 11.97 -5.26 -21.10
CA GLU A 463 13.06 -5.20 -22.06
C GLU A 463 14.20 -6.13 -21.62
N ARG A 464 14.66 -5.96 -20.37
CA ARG A 464 15.79 -6.71 -19.81
C ARG A 464 15.47 -7.20 -18.43
N SER A 465 15.55 -8.51 -18.26
CA SER A 465 15.31 -9.16 -16.99
C SER A 465 16.21 -8.59 -15.86
N SER A 466 17.45 -8.18 -16.18
CA SER A 466 18.44 -7.66 -15.22
C SER A 466 17.95 -6.54 -14.30
N TYR A 467 16.96 -5.72 -14.69
CA TYR A 467 16.38 -4.69 -13.82
C TYR A 467 15.69 -5.23 -12.55
N ILE A 468 15.38 -6.53 -12.52
CA ILE A 468 14.81 -7.24 -11.37
C ILE A 468 15.75 -8.33 -10.86
N PHE A 469 16.42 -9.06 -11.77
CA PHE A 469 17.20 -10.26 -11.42
C PHE A 469 18.69 -10.00 -11.17
N ALA A 470 19.22 -8.81 -11.45
CA ALA A 470 20.61 -8.53 -11.07
C ALA A 470 20.70 -8.39 -9.54
N SER A 471 21.54 -9.19 -8.91
CA SER A 471 22.03 -8.92 -7.56
C SER A 471 22.82 -7.63 -7.60
N ALA A 472 22.38 -6.63 -6.82
CA ALA A 472 23.22 -5.48 -6.49
C ALA A 472 24.50 -5.93 -5.79
#